data_AF-A0A535QSH2-F1
#
_entry.id   AF-A0A535QSH2-F1
#
_cell.length_a   1.000
_cell.length_b   1.000
_cell.length_c   1.000
_cell.angle_alpha   90.00
_cell.angle_beta   90.00
_cell.angle_gamma   90.00
#
_symmetry.space_group_name_H-M   'P 1'
#
loop_
_entity.id
_entity.type
_entity.pdbx_description
1 polymer ?
#
loop_
_entity_poly.entity_id
_entity_poly.type
_entity_poly.pdbx_seq_one_letter_code
_entity_poly.pdbx_strand_id
1 'polypeptide(L)' 'MAKTRTKYICQQCGGEQSKWVGRCPDCGAWNTMEETVDLPQSPAQQRRQTLLGTSAIAQG' A
#
# COMPACT_ATOMS: atom_id res chain seq x y z
N MET A 1 20.46 4.35 -4.85
CA MET A 1 19.41 4.28 -5.89
C MET A 1 18.31 3.37 -5.37
N ALA A 2 17.11 3.90 -5.15
CA ALA A 2 15.97 3.12 -4.69
C ALA A 2 15.66 2.03 -5.73
N LYS A 3 15.84 0.76 -5.35
CA LYS A 3 15.55 -0.37 -6.23
C LYS A 3 14.02 -0.47 -6.31
N THR A 4 13.44 -0.01 -7.42
CA THR A 4 12.02 -0.19 -7.71
C THR A 4 11.70 -1.68 -7.67
N ARG A 5 10.87 -2.11 -6.71
CA ARG A 5 10.41 -3.50 -6.61
C ARG A 5 8.98 -3.56 -7.10
N THR A 6 8.72 -4.52 -7.99
CA THR A 6 7.37 -4.79 -8.50
C THR A 6 6.72 -5.82 -7.58
N LYS A 7 5.52 -5.54 -7.08
CA LYS A 7 4.71 -6.44 -6.26
C LYS A 7 3.32 -6.56 -6.88
N TYR A 8 2.64 -7.67 -6.65
CA TYR A 8 1.29 -7.93 -7.16
C TYR A 8 0.33 -7.97 -5.98
N ILE A 9 -0.64 -7.08 -5.94
CA ILE A 9 -1.62 -6.98 -4.86
C ILE A 9 -2.96 -7.54 -5.35
N CYS A 10 -3.60 -8.39 -4.56
CA CYS A 10 -4.95 -8.86 -4.82
C CYS A 10 -5.96 -7.77 -4.42
N GLN A 11 -6.71 -7.25 -5.38
CA GLN A 11 -7.76 -6.24 -5.17
C GLN A 11 -8.98 -6.76 -4.41
N GLN A 12 -9.07 -8.07 -4.18
CA GLN A 12 -10.21 -8.70 -3.50
C GLN A 12 -9.97 -8.91 -2.00
N CYS A 13 -8.77 -9.37 -1.62
CA CYS A 13 -8.41 -9.63 -0.22
C CYS A 13 -7.24 -8.79 0.31
N GLY A 14 -6.47 -8.13 -0.57
CA GLY A 14 -5.26 -7.39 -0.21
C GLY A 14 -3.97 -8.21 -0.18
N GLY A 15 -4.01 -9.51 -0.50
CA GLY A 15 -2.82 -10.37 -0.49
C GLY A 15 -1.72 -9.91 -1.45
N GLU A 16 -0.46 -9.93 -1.01
CA GLU A 16 0.69 -9.46 -1.77
C GLU A 16 1.59 -10.59 -2.27
N GLN A 17 1.98 -10.56 -3.54
CA GLN A 17 2.83 -11.58 -4.16
C GLN A 17 3.99 -10.95 -4.93
N SER A 18 5.18 -11.57 -4.87
CA SER A 18 6.36 -11.09 -5.62
C SER A 18 6.36 -11.49 -7.11
N LYS A 19 5.38 -12.29 -7.54
CA LYS A 19 5.22 -12.75 -8.93
C LYS A 19 3.73 -12.91 -9.25
N TRP A 20 3.34 -12.58 -10.49
CA TRP A 20 1.98 -12.78 -10.97
C TRP A 20 1.64 -14.28 -11.01
N VAL A 21 0.54 -14.66 -10.36
CA VAL A 21 0.08 -16.06 -10.27
C VAL A 21 -1.30 -16.32 -10.87
N GLY A 22 -1.99 -15.28 -11.39
CA GLY A 22 -3.30 -15.39 -12.08
C GLY A 22 -4.49 -15.69 -11.15
N ARG A 23 -4.30 -16.60 -10.20
CA ARG A 23 -5.19 -16.90 -9.08
C ARG A 23 -4.52 -16.48 -7.78
N CYS A 24 -5.22 -15.70 -6.95
CA CYS A 24 -4.75 -15.34 -5.62
C CYS A 24 -4.69 -16.60 -4.71
N PRO A 25 -3.55 -16.90 -4.06
CA PRO A 25 -3.45 -18.05 -3.16
C PRO A 25 -4.15 -17.84 -1.81
N ASP A 26 -4.44 -16.59 -1.46
CA ASP A 26 -5.05 -16.21 -0.18
C ASP A 26 -6.59 -16.34 -0.23
N CYS A 27 -7.22 -15.79 -1.26
CA CYS A 27 -8.69 -15.85 -1.41
C CYS A 27 -9.20 -16.74 -2.56
N GLY A 28 -8.32 -17.27 -3.41
CA GLY A 28 -8.70 -18.10 -4.55
C GLY A 28 -9.31 -17.34 -5.73
N ALA A 29 -9.40 -16.01 -5.67
CA ALA A 29 -9.96 -15.19 -6.74
C ALA A 29 -9.05 -15.15 -7.98
N TRP A 30 -9.66 -15.08 -9.15
CA TRP A 30 -8.99 -14.97 -10.44
C TRP A 30 -9.12 -13.57 -11.02
N ASN A 31 -8.13 -13.10 -11.77
CA ASN A 31 -8.14 -11.76 -12.38
C ASN A 31 -8.25 -10.59 -11.39
N THR A 32 -7.91 -10.81 -10.12
CA THR A 32 -7.91 -9.78 -9.08
C THR A 32 -6.51 -9.29 -8.72
N MET A 33 -5.47 -9.86 -9.33
CA MET A 33 -4.09 -9.47 -9.08
C MET A 33 -3.73 -8.23 -9.90
N GLU A 34 -3.29 -7.17 -9.22
CA GLU A 34 -2.88 -5.90 -9.82
C GLU A 34 -1.39 -5.64 -9.56
N GLU A 35 -0.66 -5.25 -10.60
CA GLU A 35 0.76 -4.92 -10.49
C GLU A 35 0.92 -3.54 -9.84
N THR A 36 1.54 -3.52 -8.67
CA THR A 36 1.90 -2.31 -7.94
C THR A 36 3.41 -2.14 -7.93
N VAL A 37 3.86 -0.99 -8.40
CA VAL A 37 5.25 -0.58 -8.26
C VAL A 37 5.42 0.02 -6.86
N ASP A 38 6.19 -0.65 -6.01
CA ASP A 38 6.62 -0.08 -4.74
C ASP A 38 7.70 0.97 -5.05
N LEU A 39 7.24 2.18 -5.37
CA LEU A 39 8.04 3.37 -5.19
C LEU A 39 8.19 3.47 -3.67
N PRO A 40 9.42 3.50 -3.11
CA PRO A 40 9.56 3.70 -1.68
C PRO A 40 8.84 4.99 -1.35
N GLN A 41 7.70 4.87 -0.66
CA GLN A 41 6.93 6.02 -0.25
C GLN A 41 7.89 6.85 0.58
N SER A 42 8.30 7.98 0.00
CA SER A 42 9.34 8.79 0.62
C SER A 42 8.85 9.13 2.03
N PRO A 43 9.64 8.91 3.09
CA PRO A 43 9.22 9.16 4.47
C PRO A 43 8.77 10.62 4.72
N ALA A 44 9.01 11.50 3.74
CA ALA A 44 8.45 12.84 3.65
C ALA A 44 6.90 12.90 3.65
N GLN A 45 6.18 11.88 3.17
CA GLN A 45 4.71 11.92 3.15
C GLN A 45 4.09 11.54 4.50
N GLN A 46 4.71 10.62 5.26
CA GLN A 46 4.23 10.25 6.59
C GLN A 46 4.41 11.40 7.60
N ARG A 47 5.44 12.25 7.42
CA ARG A 47 5.71 13.40 8.28
C ARG A 47 4.71 14.56 8.11
N ARG A 48 3.89 14.57 7.06
CA ARG A 48 2.84 15.58 6.86
C ARG A 48 1.56 15.30 7.65
N GLN A 49 1.36 14.06 8.10
CA GLN A 49 0.15 13.69 8.85
C GLN A 49 0.24 14.06 10.34
N THR A 50 1.45 14.28 10.88
CA THR A 50 1.65 14.68 12.28
C THR A 50 1.57 16.20 12.50
N LEU A 51 1.51 17.00 11.43
CA LEU A 51 1.48 18.48 11.50
C LEU A 51 0.07 19.09 11.37
N LEU A 52 -0.96 18.27 11.16
CA LEU A 52 -2.35 18.71 11.00
C LEU A 52 -3.25 18.32 12.20
N GLY A 53 -2.66 17.74 13.27
CA GLY A 53 -3.39 17.16 14.41
C GLY A 53 -3.39 17.97 15.71
N THR A 54 -2.80 19.17 15.76
CA THR A 54 -2.86 20.06 16.94
C THR A 54 -3.74 21.27 16.66
N SER A 55 -5.06 21.07 16.70
CA SER A 55 -6.06 22.11 16.94
C SER A 55 -7.37 21.49 17.48
N ALA A 56 -7.28 20.64 18.50
CA ALA A 56 -8.42 20.42 19.39
C ALA A 56 -8.28 21.40 20.55
N ILE A 57 -8.71 22.63 20.25
CA ILE A 57 -8.95 23.74 21.16
C ILE A 57 -9.42 23.31 22.56
N ALA A 58 -8.69 23.79 23.57
CA ALA A 58 -9.22 24.00 24.91
C ALA A 58 -10.36 25.03 24.86
N GLN A 59 -11.46 24.76 25.58
CA GLN A 59 -12.10 25.64 26.58
C GLN A 59 -13.58 25.28 26.78
N GLY A 60 -13.93 25.03 28.04
CA GLY A 60 -15.25 24.75 28.58
C GLY A 60 -15.10 24.32 30.02
#